data_AF-A0A523NHA5-F1
#
_entry.id   AF-A0A523NHA5-F1
#
_cell.length_a   1.000
_cell.length_b   1.000
_cell.length_c   1.000
_cell.angle_alpha   90.00
_cell.angle_beta   90.00
_cell.angle_gamma   90.00
#
_symmetry.space_group_name_H-M   'P 1'
#
loop_
_entity.id
_entity.type
_entity.pdbx_description
1 polymer ?
#
loop_
_entity_poly.entity_id
_entity_poly.type
_entity_poly.pdbx_seq_one_letter_code
_entity_poly.pdbx_strand_id
1 'polypeptide(L)'
;MAPEPWGDILMKFRLDSLLKLRTNQERLEQLGLAKIQAHLIKQQQELDVIDSGKRRSQASLKQKWSRPIQSDTLILYHNFERGLQANQEKQEKVVAATEEQAVAQRAELTEAMRKRRMLQILKEKEYLRLKKQEQKTETAFLDEIASNQWLMRSR
;
A
#
# COMPACT_ATOMS: atom_id res chain seq x y z
N MET A 1 -6.44 0.00 -25.03
CA MET A 1 -7.69 0.74 -25.34
C MET A 1 -8.37 1.01 -24.01
N ALA A 2 -8.15 2.21 -23.44
CA ALA A 2 -8.77 2.59 -22.17
C ALA A 2 -10.28 2.82 -22.39
N PRO A 3 -11.16 2.37 -21.49
CA PRO A 3 -12.60 2.64 -21.62
C PRO A 3 -12.84 4.15 -21.52
N GLU A 4 -13.62 4.70 -22.45
CA GLU A 4 -13.93 6.13 -22.49
C GLU A 4 -14.70 6.60 -21.25
N PRO A 5 -14.40 7.81 -20.73
CA PRO A 5 -14.91 8.33 -19.46
C PRO A 5 -16.42 8.62 -19.45
N TRP A 6 -17.09 8.58 -20.59
CA TRP A 6 -18.52 8.92 -20.74
C TRP A 6 -19.46 7.75 -20.42
N GLY A 7 -18.98 6.50 -20.43
CA GLY A 7 -19.80 5.30 -20.14
C GLY A 7 -20.20 5.15 -18.67
N ASP A 8 -19.50 5.85 -17.76
CA ASP A 8 -19.74 5.79 -16.31
C ASP A 8 -20.94 6.64 -15.85
N ILE A 9 -21.41 7.60 -16.65
CA ILE A 9 -22.42 8.59 -16.21
C ILE A 9 -23.86 8.04 -16.32
N LEU A 10 -24.13 7.08 -17.21
CA LEU A 10 -25.49 6.54 -17.43
C LEU A 10 -25.75 5.17 -16.78
N MET A 11 -24.72 4.40 -16.41
CA MET A 11 -24.92 3.06 -15.85
C MET A 11 -25.07 3.09 -14.32
N LYS A 12 -26.29 2.82 -13.83
CA LYS A 12 -26.54 2.58 -12.40
C LYS A 12 -26.08 1.17 -11.99
N PHE A 13 -24.84 1.05 -11.53
CA PHE A 13 -24.33 -0.18 -10.93
C PHE A 13 -24.98 -0.43 -9.56
N ARG A 14 -25.60 -1.60 -9.36
CA ARG A 14 -26.38 -1.90 -8.15
C ARG A 14 -25.54 -1.90 -6.87
N LEU A 15 -24.26 -2.25 -6.98
CA LEU A 15 -23.33 -2.32 -5.84
C LEU A 15 -22.40 -1.10 -5.76
N ASP A 16 -22.76 0.03 -6.37
CA ASP A 16 -21.91 1.23 -6.39
C ASP A 16 -21.64 1.79 -4.98
N SER A 17 -22.63 1.78 -4.10
CA SER A 17 -22.47 2.18 -2.70
C SER A 17 -21.46 1.29 -1.96
N LEU A 18 -21.53 -0.02 -2.18
CA LEU A 18 -20.59 -0.99 -1.62
C LEU A 18 -19.19 -0.82 -2.22
N LEU A 19 -19.08 -0.56 -3.52
CA LEU A 19 -17.81 -0.29 -4.18
C LEU A 19 -17.14 0.97 -3.60
N LYS A 20 -17.89 2.05 -3.39
CA LYS A 20 -17.41 3.27 -2.73
C LYS A 20 -16.94 2.99 -1.30
N LEU A 21 -17.71 2.22 -0.54
CA LEU A 21 -17.33 1.80 0.81
C LEU A 21 -16.01 1.04 0.81
N ARG A 22 -15.85 0.04 -0.07
CA ARG A 22 -14.61 -0.76 -0.18
C ARG A 22 -13.41 0.07 -0.63
N THR A 23 -13.60 1.02 -1.55
CA THR A 23 -12.55 1.96 -1.96
C THR A 23 -12.10 2.83 -0.79
N ASN A 24 -13.03 3.32 0.04
CA ASN A 24 -12.65 4.08 1.23
C ASN A 24 -11.95 3.20 2.28
N GLN A 25 -12.39 1.97 2.48
CA GLN A 25 -11.71 1.01 3.36
C GLN A 25 -10.27 0.76 2.91
N GLU A 26 -10.04 0.47 1.63
CA GLU A 26 -8.68 0.31 1.10
C GLU A 26 -7.83 1.57 1.34
N ARG A 27 -8.40 2.76 1.12
CA ARG A 27 -7.70 4.02 1.39
C ARG A 27 -7.30 4.16 2.86
N LEU A 28 -8.16 3.75 3.80
CA LEU A 28 -7.83 3.74 5.22
C LEU A 28 -6.68 2.78 5.52
N GLU A 29 -6.70 1.57 4.94
CA GLU A 29 -5.60 0.61 5.12
C GLU A 29 -4.28 1.11 4.53
N GLN A 30 -4.32 1.80 3.38
CA GLN A 30 -3.14 2.45 2.78
C GLN A 30 -2.56 3.53 3.69
N LEU A 31 -3.43 4.37 4.28
CA LEU A 31 -3.02 5.41 5.22
C LEU A 31 -2.44 4.79 6.52
N GLY A 32 -3.04 3.71 7.02
CA GLY A 32 -2.53 2.95 8.16
C GLY A 32 -1.12 2.43 7.89
N LEU A 33 -0.93 1.76 6.75
CA LEU A 33 0.38 1.25 6.35
C LEU A 33 1.42 2.37 6.18
N ALA A 34 1.05 3.50 5.58
CA ALA A 34 1.94 4.64 5.41
C ALA A 34 2.43 5.19 6.76
N LYS A 35 1.55 5.28 7.76
CA LYS A 35 1.92 5.71 9.11
C LYS A 35 2.90 4.73 9.77
N ILE A 36 2.64 3.43 9.68
CA ILE A 36 3.54 2.40 10.23
C ILE A 36 4.90 2.45 9.55
N GLN A 37 4.94 2.62 8.23
CA GLN A 37 6.20 2.75 7.49
C GLN A 37 6.98 4.01 7.88
N ALA A 38 6.32 5.15 8.05
CA ALA A 38 6.96 6.37 8.53
C ALA A 38 7.55 6.17 9.94
N HIS A 39 6.81 5.48 10.82
CA HIS A 39 7.32 5.12 12.14
C HIS A 39 8.53 4.19 12.03
N LEU A 40 8.47 3.14 11.22
CA LEU A 40 9.58 2.20 11.01
C LEU A 40 10.85 2.90 10.52
N ILE A 41 10.73 3.80 9.54
CA ILE A 41 11.86 4.59 9.02
C ILE A 41 12.50 5.40 10.15
N LYS A 42 11.68 6.04 10.99
CA LYS A 42 12.19 6.81 12.13
C LYS A 42 12.92 5.91 13.14
N GLN A 43 12.35 4.74 13.48
CA GLN A 43 12.98 3.80 14.41
C GLN A 43 14.30 3.25 13.86
N GLN A 44 14.39 3.03 12.54
CA GLN A 44 15.63 2.60 11.87
C GLN A 44 16.69 3.70 11.89
N GLN A 45 16.29 4.96 11.65
CA GLN A 45 17.20 6.11 11.76
C GLN A 45 17.76 6.26 13.17
N GLU A 46 16.93 6.05 14.20
CA GLU A 46 17.38 6.07 15.60
C GLU A 46 18.40 4.95 15.88
N LEU A 47 18.20 3.75 15.32
CA LEU A 47 19.16 2.65 15.41
C LEU A 47 20.49 3.00 14.73
N ASP A 48 20.45 3.59 13.52
CA ASP A 48 21.65 4.01 12.79
C ASP A 48 22.45 5.09 13.57
N VAL A 49 21.77 5.97 14.29
CA VAL A 49 22.40 6.97 15.16
C VAL A 49 23.11 6.29 16.34
N ILE A 50 22.49 5.28 16.96
CA ILE A 50 23.11 4.50 18.04
C ILE A 50 24.36 3.77 17.53
N ASP A 51 24.25 3.09 16.39
CA ASP A 51 25.34 2.33 15.78
C ASP A 51 26.52 3.23 15.36
N SER A 52 26.22 4.36 14.72
CA SER A 52 27.25 5.35 14.37
C SER A 52 27.90 5.98 15.62
N GLY A 53 27.12 6.23 16.67
CA GLY A 53 27.60 6.66 17.99
C GLY A 53 28.58 5.65 18.60
N LYS A 54 28.22 4.37 18.60
CA LYS A 54 29.06 3.26 19.07
C LYS A 54 30.38 3.18 18.30
N ARG A 55 30.33 3.21 16.97
CA ARG A 55 31.53 3.18 16.11
C ARG A 55 32.46 4.36 16.37
N ARG A 56 31.91 5.58 16.51
CA ARG A 56 32.69 6.78 16.85
C ARG A 56 33.35 6.66 18.23
N SER A 57 32.61 6.18 19.23
CA SER A 57 33.14 5.96 20.58
C SER A 57 34.31 4.97 20.57
N GLN A 58 34.14 3.82 19.90
CA GLN A 58 35.18 2.81 19.76
C GLN A 58 36.42 3.32 19.02
N ALA A 59 36.25 4.09 17.95
CA ALA A 59 37.36 4.71 17.23
C ALA A 59 38.14 5.69 18.12
N SER A 60 37.43 6.52 18.89
CA SER A 60 38.05 7.47 19.84
C SER A 60 38.83 6.77 20.94
N LEU A 61 38.33 5.61 21.41
CA LEU A 61 39.01 4.82 22.42
C LEU A 61 40.28 4.19 21.85
N LYS A 62 40.19 3.56 20.67
CA LYS A 62 41.35 2.97 19.98
C LYS A 62 42.48 3.98 19.76
N GLN A 63 42.15 5.24 19.47
CA GLN A 63 43.14 6.31 19.36
C GLN A 63 43.84 6.62 20.69
N LYS A 64 43.08 6.61 21.80
CA LYS A 64 43.58 6.87 23.16
C LYS A 64 44.41 5.73 23.75
N TRP A 65 44.30 4.51 23.22
CA TRP A 65 45.10 3.34 23.64
C TRP A 65 46.61 3.51 23.38
N SER A 66 47.03 4.56 22.67
CA SER A 66 48.43 4.96 22.52
C SER A 66 49.06 5.51 23.81
N ARG A 67 48.28 5.71 24.88
CA ARG A 67 48.75 6.21 26.19
C ARG A 67 48.25 5.31 27.33
N PRO A 68 48.96 5.23 28.47
CA PRO A 68 48.45 4.52 29.64
C PRO A 68 47.16 5.19 30.13
N ILE A 69 46.07 4.43 30.13
CA ILE A 69 44.73 4.86 30.55
C ILE A 69 44.53 4.47 32.02
N GLN A 70 43.97 5.38 32.83
CA GLN A 70 43.62 5.09 34.23
C GLN A 70 42.47 4.06 34.30
N SER A 71 42.55 3.16 35.28
CA SER A 71 41.56 2.09 35.51
C SER A 71 40.11 2.61 35.61
N ASP A 72 39.90 3.73 36.29
CA ASP A 72 38.57 4.37 36.42
C ASP A 72 37.96 4.75 35.08
N THR A 73 38.80 5.15 34.11
CA THR A 73 38.34 5.50 32.75
C THR A 73 37.89 4.27 31.97
N LEU A 74 38.54 3.12 32.19
CA LEU A 74 38.16 1.85 31.58
C LEU A 74 36.81 1.35 32.11
N ILE A 75 36.57 1.49 33.43
CA ILE A 75 35.29 1.13 34.05
C ILE A 75 34.15 1.99 33.50
N LEU A 76 34.35 3.30 33.39
CA LEU A 76 33.37 4.22 32.81
C LEU A 76 33.04 3.85 31.36
N TYR A 77 34.05 3.53 30.56
CA TYR A 77 33.85 3.13 29.18
C TYR A 77 33.10 1.80 29.05
N HIS A 78 33.47 0.80 29.84
CA HIS A 78 32.78 -0.49 29.85
C HIS A 78 31.30 -0.34 30.24
N ASN A 79 30.99 0.47 31.25
CA ASN A 79 29.62 0.76 31.65
C ASN A 79 28.84 1.49 30.56
N PHE A 80 29.48 2.44 29.87
CA PHE A 80 28.89 3.15 28.74
C PHE A 80 28.58 2.22 27.56
N GLU A 81 29.52 1.34 27.18
CA GLU A 81 29.28 0.34 26.12
C GLU A 81 28.14 -0.61 26.47
N ARG A 82 28.08 -1.08 27.72
CA ARG A 82 26.99 -1.94 28.19
C ARG A 82 25.63 -1.22 28.12
N GLY A 83 25.61 0.07 28.48
CA GLY A 83 24.40 0.91 28.36
C GLY A 83 23.96 1.12 26.90
N LEU A 84 24.91 1.38 26.00
CA LEU A 84 24.65 1.50 24.57
C LEU A 84 24.11 0.19 23.99
N GLN A 85 24.71 -0.95 24.35
CA GLN A 85 24.26 -2.26 23.90
C GLN A 85 22.83 -2.56 24.38
N ALA A 86 22.52 -2.28 25.65
CA ALA A 86 21.17 -2.45 26.16
C ALA A 86 20.14 -1.55 25.46
N ASN A 87 20.54 -0.32 25.06
CA ASN A 87 19.67 0.57 24.29
C ASN A 87 19.50 0.09 22.85
N GLN A 88 20.55 -0.41 22.21
CA GLN A 88 20.52 -1.01 20.89
C GLN A 88 19.56 -2.21 20.86
N GLU A 89 19.70 -3.15 21.79
CA GLU A 89 18.84 -4.33 21.89
C GLU A 89 17.36 -3.96 22.12
N LYS A 90 17.09 -2.90 22.90
CA LYS A 90 15.73 -2.37 23.07
C LYS A 90 15.19 -1.79 21.77
N GLN A 91 15.99 -1.02 21.07
CA GLN A 91 15.61 -0.38 19.81
C GLN A 91 15.35 -1.42 18.71
N GLU A 92 16.19 -2.45 18.61
CA GLU A 92 16.01 -3.57 17.67
C GLU A 92 14.69 -4.31 17.92
N LYS A 93 14.29 -4.51 19.19
CA LYS A 93 12.99 -5.10 19.52
C LYS A 93 11.82 -4.23 19.09
N VAL A 94 11.93 -2.91 19.22
CA VAL A 94 10.90 -1.96 18.76
C VAL A 94 10.79 -1.98 17.24
N VAL A 95 11.92 -2.01 16.52
CA VAL A 95 11.94 -2.14 15.06
C VAL A 95 11.27 -3.45 14.64
N ALA A 96 11.67 -4.59 15.20
CA ALA A 96 11.09 -5.90 14.87
C ALA A 96 9.57 -5.95 15.10
N ALA A 97 9.09 -5.42 16.24
CA ALA A 97 7.66 -5.35 16.52
C ALA A 97 6.91 -4.44 15.51
N THR A 98 7.53 -3.32 15.11
CA THR A 98 6.95 -2.42 14.10
C THR A 98 6.92 -3.07 12.71
N GLU A 99 7.93 -3.87 12.36
CA GLU A 99 7.96 -4.65 11.12
C GLU A 99 6.86 -5.70 11.08
N GLU A 100 6.64 -6.42 12.18
CA GLU A 100 5.55 -7.40 12.30
C GLU A 100 4.18 -6.73 12.09
N GLN A 101 3.97 -5.57 12.71
CA GLN A 101 2.77 -4.76 12.48
C GLN A 101 2.63 -4.32 11.01
N ALA A 102 3.73 -3.93 10.37
CA ALA A 102 3.71 -3.54 8.95
C ALA A 102 3.34 -4.72 8.04
N VAL A 103 3.82 -5.93 8.36
CA VAL A 103 3.48 -7.16 7.62
C VAL A 103 2.00 -7.50 7.78
N ALA A 104 1.48 -7.46 9.01
CA ALA A 104 0.05 -7.68 9.28
C ALA A 104 -0.83 -6.67 8.51
N GLN A 105 -0.50 -5.39 8.58
CA GLN A 105 -1.22 -4.33 7.87
C GLN A 105 -1.18 -4.50 6.34
N ARG A 106 -0.06 -4.99 5.78
CA ARG A 106 0.03 -5.31 4.34
C ARG A 106 -0.89 -6.45 3.93
N ALA A 107 -1.04 -7.46 4.78
CA ALA A 107 -1.98 -8.55 4.53
C ALA A 107 -3.42 -8.03 4.49
N GLU A 108 -3.81 -7.17 5.44
CA GLU A 108 -5.13 -6.54 5.49
C GLU A 108 -5.40 -5.66 4.26
N LEU A 109 -4.43 -4.84 3.86
CA LEU A 109 -4.52 -4.05 2.63
C LEU A 109 -4.72 -4.93 1.39
N THR A 110 -3.99 -6.04 1.30
CA THR A 110 -4.11 -6.98 0.17
C THR A 110 -5.53 -7.56 0.10
N GLU A 111 -6.11 -7.93 1.23
CA GLU A 111 -7.49 -8.40 1.31
C GLU A 111 -8.51 -7.31 0.95
N ALA A 112 -8.30 -6.07 1.39
CA ALA A 112 -9.14 -4.94 1.01
C ALA A 112 -9.09 -4.69 -0.51
N MET A 113 -7.91 -4.72 -1.11
CA MET A 113 -7.70 -4.59 -2.56
C MET A 113 -8.38 -5.71 -3.34
N ARG A 114 -8.29 -6.96 -2.88
CA ARG A 114 -8.98 -8.12 -3.48
C ARG A 114 -10.50 -7.93 -3.48
N LYS A 115 -11.06 -7.53 -2.33
CA LYS A 115 -12.50 -7.27 -2.17
C LYS A 115 -12.98 -6.13 -3.10
N ARG A 116 -12.23 -5.03 -3.18
CA ARG A 116 -12.53 -3.94 -4.14
C ARG A 116 -12.46 -4.44 -5.58
N ARG A 117 -11.39 -5.16 -5.95
CA ARG A 117 -11.18 -5.63 -7.33
C ARG A 117 -12.29 -6.54 -7.80
N MET A 118 -12.81 -7.41 -6.92
CA MET A 118 -13.95 -8.27 -7.23
C MET A 118 -15.19 -7.46 -7.64
N LEU A 119 -15.53 -6.40 -6.89
CA LEU A 119 -16.66 -5.53 -7.22
C LEU A 119 -16.44 -4.75 -8.51
N GLN A 120 -15.21 -4.32 -8.77
CA GLN A 120 -14.86 -3.64 -10.02
C GLN A 120 -15.05 -4.56 -11.23
N ILE A 121 -14.62 -5.82 -11.14
CA ILE A 121 -14.84 -6.83 -12.18
C ILE A 121 -16.34 -7.06 -12.41
N LEU A 122 -17.16 -7.10 -11.35
CA LEU A 122 -18.61 -7.23 -11.50
C LEU A 122 -19.21 -6.02 -12.23
N LYS A 123 -18.79 -4.80 -11.90
CA LYS A 123 -19.20 -3.58 -12.59
C LYS A 123 -18.81 -3.63 -14.08
N GLU A 124 -17.57 -3.99 -14.38
CA GLU A 124 -17.07 -4.14 -15.76
C GLU A 124 -17.89 -5.16 -16.56
N LYS A 125 -18.22 -6.31 -15.96
CA LYS A 125 -19.05 -7.35 -16.60
C LYS A 125 -20.47 -6.88 -16.87
N GLU A 126 -21.11 -6.21 -15.91
CA GLU A 126 -22.45 -5.66 -16.10
C GLU A 126 -22.47 -4.59 -17.20
N TYR A 127 -21.46 -3.72 -17.25
CA TYR A 127 -21.29 -2.73 -18.30
C TYR A 127 -21.20 -3.37 -19.69
N LEU A 128 -20.34 -4.38 -19.84
CA LEU A 128 -20.20 -5.11 -21.10
C LEU A 128 -21.51 -5.79 -21.52
N ARG A 129 -22.28 -6.31 -20.56
CA ARG A 129 -23.58 -6.92 -20.84
C ARG A 129 -24.58 -5.89 -21.36
N LEU A 130 -24.67 -4.73 -20.72
CA LEU A 130 -25.56 -3.64 -21.15
C LEU A 130 -25.19 -3.15 -22.55
N LYS A 131 -23.91 -2.87 -22.80
CA LYS A 131 -23.42 -2.47 -24.12
C LYS A 131 -23.76 -3.48 -25.20
N LYS A 132 -23.63 -4.79 -24.91
CA LYS A 132 -24.01 -5.85 -25.85
C LYS A 132 -25.51 -5.92 -26.10
N GLN A 133 -26.33 -5.58 -25.11
CA GLN A 133 -27.79 -5.51 -25.27
C GLN A 133 -28.17 -4.31 -26.15
N GLU A 134 -27.61 -3.13 -25.88
CA GLU A 134 -27.84 -1.91 -26.67
C GLU A 134 -27.46 -2.13 -28.14
N GLN A 135 -26.29 -2.72 -28.40
CA GLN A 135 -25.87 -3.06 -29.76
C GLN A 135 -26.85 -3.99 -30.47
N LYS A 136 -27.36 -5.01 -29.76
CA LYS A 136 -28.35 -5.94 -30.35
C LYS A 136 -29.67 -5.26 -30.68
N THR A 137 -30.13 -4.35 -29.81
CA THR A 137 -31.36 -3.60 -30.06
C THR A 137 -31.20 -2.63 -31.22
N GLU A 138 -30.04 -1.98 -31.32
CA GLU A 138 -29.74 -1.06 -32.42
C GLU A 138 -29.64 -1.81 -33.75
N THR A 139 -28.95 -2.96 -33.80
CA THR A 139 -28.89 -3.78 -35.02
C THR A 139 -30.27 -4.27 -35.44
N ALA A 140 -31.10 -4.73 -34.50
CA ALA A 140 -32.45 -5.19 -34.81
C ALA A 140 -33.34 -4.08 -35.38
N PHE A 141 -33.21 -2.86 -34.84
CA PHE A 141 -33.92 -1.68 -35.34
C PHE A 141 -33.46 -1.29 -36.75
N LEU A 142 -32.15 -1.32 -37.02
CA LEU A 142 -31.61 -1.04 -38.35
C LEU A 142 -32.05 -2.09 -39.37
N ASP A 143 -32.07 -3.37 -38.99
CA ASP A 143 -32.55 -4.46 -39.84
C ASP A 143 -34.04 -4.30 -40.18
N GLU A 144 -34.87 -3.88 -39.22
CA GLU A 144 -36.28 -3.59 -39.43
C GLU A 144 -36.48 -2.43 -40.42
N ILE A 145 -35.73 -1.33 -40.25
CA ILE A 145 -35.76 -0.19 -41.19
C ILE A 145 -35.34 -0.63 -42.59
N ALA A 146 -34.25 -1.39 -42.71
CA ALA A 146 -33.74 -1.87 -43.99
C ALA A 146 -34.77 -2.77 -44.70
N SER A 147 -35.41 -3.68 -43.96
CA SER A 147 -36.45 -4.57 -44.49
C SER A 147 -37.67 -3.77 -44.99
N ASN A 148 -38.13 -2.79 -44.22
CA ASN A 148 -39.24 -1.91 -44.60
C ASN A 148 -38.92 -1.05 -45.84
N GLN A 149 -37.70 -0.50 -45.92
CA GLN A 149 -37.25 0.25 -47.11
C GLN A 149 -37.16 -0.65 -48.35
N TRP A 150 -36.67 -1.88 -48.20
CA TRP A 150 -36.59 -2.85 -49.29
C TRP A 150 -37.99 -3.22 -49.80
N LEU A 151 -38.94 -3.49 -48.90
CA LEU A 151 -40.35 -3.74 -49.25
C LEU A 151 -40.98 -2.57 -50.02
N MET A 152 -40.69 -1.33 -49.61
CA MET A 152 -41.20 -0.13 -50.30
C MET A 152 -40.61 0.08 -51.70
N ARG A 153 -39.33 -0.28 -51.91
CA ARG A 153 -38.67 -0.19 -53.23
C ARG A 153 -39.04 -1.33 -54.19
N SER A 154 -39.59 -2.43 -53.67
CA SER A 154 -39.94 -3.63 -54.44
C SER A 154 -41.40 -3.63 -54.93
N ARG A 155 -42.14 -2.54 -54.67
CA ARG A 155 -43.45 -2.23 -55.25
C ARG A 155 -43.29 -1.23 -56.37
#